data_AF-A0A8B8CA86-F1
#
_entry.id   AF-A0A8B8CA86-F1
#
_cell.length_a   1.000
_cell.length_b   1.000
_cell.length_c   1.000
_cell.angle_alpha   90.00
_cell.angle_beta   90.00
_cell.angle_gamma   90.00
#
_symmetry.space_group_name_H-M   'P 1'
#
loop_
_entity.id
_entity.type
_entity.pdbx_description
1 polymer ?
#
loop_
_entity_poly.entity_id
_entity_poly.type
_entity_poly.pdbx_seq_one_letter_code
_entity_poly.pdbx_strand_id
1 'polypeptide(L)'
;MIDFCTADLKRGYSLLQRGHRLEKHLITKLGGISFLDCVEECLRRTRCLSVNYFQPAHFCEVNYKKKESLPEFYFVKVGWYYSERDDWDKAIVGPCSNPNCQENEKCVPKALGAYTCEISDCGIPMNEGISFGNIHDSDAIGIQRKMHITCLDGYEKEGSEVFICQTNGVWKSDLKCKKKYELLGCFEDDHYHVLESGPYSLPINGQSQCASHCATLGSYRYIGLQVRVWIMRGDGNYS
;
A
#
# COMPACT_ATOMS: atom_id res chain seq x y z
N MET A 1 40.57 24.63 1.23
CA MET A 1 39.46 24.99 0.32
C MET A 1 38.21 24.89 1.18
N ILE A 2 37.56 26.02 1.48
CA ILE A 2 36.32 26.03 2.27
C ILE A 2 35.21 25.92 1.23
N ASP A 3 34.59 24.75 1.14
CA ASP A 3 33.39 24.59 0.31
C ASP A 3 32.26 25.40 0.95
N PHE A 4 31.94 26.53 0.35
CA PHE A 4 30.73 27.27 0.69
C PHE A 4 29.53 26.50 0.11
N CYS A 5 28.80 25.79 0.96
CA CYS A 5 27.49 25.25 0.60
C CYS A 5 26.47 26.39 0.54
N THR A 6 26.27 27.00 -0.63
CA THR A 6 25.17 27.95 -0.87
C THR A 6 23.92 27.20 -1.31
N ALA A 7 23.36 26.35 -0.45
CA ALA A 7 22.07 25.74 -0.73
C ALA A 7 20.96 26.82 -0.75
N ASP A 8 20.13 26.85 -1.79
CA ASP A 8 19.03 27.83 -1.88
C ASP A 8 17.83 27.38 -1.03
N LEU A 9 17.78 27.87 0.21
CA LEU A 9 16.65 27.67 1.10
C LEU A 9 15.46 28.57 0.78
N LYS A 10 15.69 29.71 0.09
CA LYS A 10 14.67 30.74 -0.12
C LYS A 10 13.53 30.21 -0.97
N ARG A 11 13.86 29.45 -2.02
CA ARG A 11 12.86 28.80 -2.88
C ARG A 11 11.95 27.86 -2.08
N GLY A 12 12.52 26.92 -1.34
CA GLY A 12 11.75 25.95 -0.55
C GLY A 12 10.79 26.61 0.45
N TYR A 13 11.28 27.60 1.21
CA TYR A 13 10.42 28.35 2.14
C TYR A 13 9.34 29.19 1.45
N SER A 14 9.57 29.67 0.23
CA SER A 14 8.57 30.45 -0.51
C SER A 14 7.41 29.59 -1.04
N LEU A 15 7.64 28.30 -1.26
CA LEU A 15 6.65 27.34 -1.77
C LEU A 15 5.96 26.54 -0.64
N LEU A 16 6.34 26.80 0.62
CA LEU A 16 5.81 26.13 1.79
C LEU A 16 4.29 26.36 1.94
N GLN A 17 3.52 25.27 1.94
CA GLN A 17 2.06 25.31 2.04
C GLN A 17 1.65 25.21 3.51
N ARG A 18 1.26 26.36 4.10
CA ARG A 18 0.86 26.44 5.51
C ARG A 18 -0.60 26.02 5.69
N GLY A 19 -0.90 25.43 6.84
CA GLY A 19 -2.25 24.99 7.21
C GLY A 19 -2.74 23.81 6.37
N HIS A 20 -1.84 22.99 5.82
CA HIS A 20 -2.18 21.85 4.98
C HIS A 20 -1.39 20.61 5.37
N ARG A 21 -1.96 19.44 5.09
CA ARG A 21 -1.36 18.13 5.33
C ARG A 21 -1.83 17.16 4.26
N LEU A 22 -0.91 16.36 3.73
CA LEU A 22 -1.24 15.16 2.95
C LEU A 22 -1.41 13.99 3.92
N GLU A 23 -2.60 13.42 3.98
CA GLU A 23 -2.91 12.31 4.88
C GLU A 23 -2.63 10.96 4.23
N LYS A 24 -2.35 9.95 5.06
CA LYS A 24 -2.00 8.60 4.65
C LYS A 24 -0.72 8.58 3.81
N HIS A 25 -0.25 7.40 3.37
CA HIS A 25 0.94 7.27 2.52
C HIS A 25 2.27 7.73 3.17
N LEU A 26 2.43 7.39 4.45
CA LEU A 26 3.65 7.70 5.20
C LEU A 26 4.76 6.68 4.91
N ILE A 27 6.00 7.17 4.85
CA ILE A 27 7.19 6.34 5.02
C ILE A 27 7.46 6.17 6.51
N THR A 28 7.50 7.26 7.28
CA THR A 28 7.67 7.21 8.74
C THR A 28 7.31 8.55 9.37
N LYS A 29 7.22 8.54 10.71
CA LYS A 29 7.03 9.72 11.55
C LYS A 29 8.22 9.90 12.50
N LEU A 30 8.69 11.13 12.63
CA LEU A 30 9.83 11.51 13.47
C LEU A 30 9.38 12.61 14.44
N GLY A 31 9.81 12.56 15.69
CA GLY A 31 9.48 13.58 16.70
C GLY A 31 10.73 14.30 17.18
N GLY A 32 10.56 15.56 17.60
CA GLY A 32 11.63 16.36 18.20
C GLY A 32 12.66 16.88 17.20
N ILE A 33 12.28 17.05 15.92
CA ILE A 33 13.17 17.55 14.87
C ILE A 33 12.66 18.88 14.30
N SER A 34 13.56 19.68 13.74
CA SER A 34 13.16 20.92 13.07
C SER A 34 12.48 20.64 11.73
N PHE A 35 11.85 21.66 11.16
CA PHE A 35 11.27 21.55 9.82
C PHE A 35 12.34 21.26 8.75
N LEU A 36 13.52 21.88 8.86
CA LEU A 36 14.60 21.65 7.91
C LEU A 36 15.16 20.23 8.03
N ASP A 37 15.28 19.70 9.25
CA ASP A 37 15.65 18.29 9.46
C ASP A 37 14.61 17.35 8.82
N CYS A 38 13.32 17.68 8.90
CA CYS A 38 12.25 16.91 8.24
C CYS A 38 12.44 16.86 6.72
N VAL A 39 12.79 18.00 6.11
CA VAL A 39 13.11 18.10 4.69
C VAL A 39 14.36 17.29 4.36
N GLU A 40 15.44 17.41 5.13
CA GLU A 40 16.66 16.61 4.94
C GLU A 40 16.38 15.11 5.03
N GLU A 41 15.55 14.70 5.98
CA GLU A 41 15.12 13.31 6.13
C GLU A 41 14.38 12.83 4.88
N CYS A 42 13.54 13.65 4.26
CA CYS A 42 12.93 13.33 2.98
C CYS A 42 13.96 13.25 1.86
N LEU A 43 14.82 14.27 1.72
CA LEU A 43 15.84 14.35 0.68
C LEU A 43 16.81 13.16 0.71
N ARG A 44 17.11 12.62 1.88
CA ARG A 44 17.96 11.43 2.04
C ARG A 44 17.29 10.11 1.66
N ARG A 45 15.96 10.04 1.57
CA ARG A 45 15.21 8.83 1.19
C ARG A 45 14.87 8.86 -0.29
N THR A 46 15.10 7.75 -0.98
CA THR A 46 14.81 7.60 -2.40
C THR A 46 13.31 7.65 -2.71
N ARG A 47 12.47 7.09 -1.81
CA ARG A 47 11.02 7.02 -1.99
C ARG A 47 10.26 8.28 -1.55
N CYS A 48 10.90 9.19 -0.82
CA CYS A 48 10.19 10.35 -0.27
C CYS A 48 9.91 11.39 -1.35
N LEU A 49 8.65 11.83 -1.44
CA LEU A 49 8.18 12.83 -2.41
C LEU A 49 7.66 14.12 -1.75
N SER A 50 7.26 14.07 -0.48
CA SER A 50 6.80 15.25 0.25
C SER A 50 6.91 15.06 1.77
N VAL A 51 6.73 16.16 2.52
CA VAL A 51 6.72 16.15 3.99
C VAL A 51 5.49 16.85 4.54
N ASN A 52 4.99 16.36 5.67
CA ASN A 52 4.16 17.14 6.57
C ASN A 52 4.97 17.47 7.83
N TYR A 53 4.80 18.68 8.36
CA TYR A 53 5.40 19.09 9.61
C TYR A 53 4.37 19.75 10.50
N PHE A 54 4.24 19.27 11.73
CA PHE A 54 3.37 19.88 12.71
C PHE A 54 4.22 20.68 13.69
N GLN A 55 4.15 21.99 13.53
CA GLN A 55 4.97 22.92 14.30
C GLN A 55 4.71 22.88 15.81
N PRO A 56 3.46 22.80 16.32
CA PRO A 56 3.23 22.88 17.76
C PRO A 56 3.91 21.78 18.59
N ALA A 57 4.16 20.60 18.01
CA ALA A 57 4.81 19.49 18.70
C ALA A 57 6.09 18.99 18.00
N HIS A 58 6.63 19.78 17.08
CA HIS A 58 7.88 19.49 16.36
C HIS A 58 7.95 18.06 15.81
N PHE A 59 6.89 17.62 15.12
CA PHE A 59 6.87 16.30 14.52
C PHE A 59 6.79 16.38 13.00
N CYS A 60 7.50 15.43 12.37
CA CYS A 60 7.68 15.30 10.94
C CYS A 60 7.03 14.01 10.46
N GLU A 61 6.36 14.08 9.32
CA GLU A 61 5.89 12.95 8.53
C GLU A 61 6.55 13.04 7.15
N VAL A 62 7.25 11.97 6.76
CA VAL A 62 7.82 11.86 5.41
C VAL A 62 6.91 10.96 4.57
N ASN A 63 6.53 11.41 3.38
CA ASN A 63 5.50 10.78 2.56
C ASN A 63 6.10 10.20 1.27
N TYR A 64 5.59 9.05 0.82
CA TYR A 64 5.98 8.46 -0.47
C TYR A 64 5.10 8.92 -1.64
N LYS A 65 4.26 9.92 -1.41
CA LYS A 65 3.34 10.53 -2.38
C LYS A 65 3.38 12.06 -2.28
N LYS A 66 2.77 12.72 -3.27
CA LYS A 66 2.63 14.17 -3.33
C LYS A 66 1.20 14.58 -3.67
N LYS A 67 0.84 15.85 -3.46
CA LYS A 67 -0.54 16.33 -3.55
C LYS A 67 -1.18 16.06 -4.92
N GLU A 68 -0.44 16.18 -6.02
CA GLU A 68 -0.99 15.95 -7.37
C GLU A 68 -1.39 14.49 -7.58
N SER A 69 -0.68 13.57 -6.93
CA SER A 69 -0.96 12.14 -7.06
C SER A 69 -2.17 11.68 -6.25
N LEU A 70 -2.59 12.47 -5.25
CA LEU A 70 -3.61 12.11 -4.26
C LEU A 70 -4.35 13.37 -3.74
N PRO A 71 -5.05 14.12 -4.61
CA PRO A 71 -5.74 15.35 -4.23
C PRO A 71 -6.82 15.12 -3.17
N GLU A 72 -7.43 13.94 -3.14
CA GLU A 72 -8.47 13.55 -2.19
C GLU A 72 -7.97 13.36 -0.76
N PHE A 73 -6.65 13.23 -0.56
CA PHE A 73 -6.02 13.11 0.76
C PHE A 73 -5.28 14.38 1.20
N TYR A 74 -5.37 15.46 0.41
CA TYR A 74 -4.75 16.74 0.73
C TYR A 74 -5.76 17.67 1.40
N PHE A 75 -5.59 17.91 2.70
CA PHE A 75 -6.57 18.61 3.51
C PHE A 75 -6.03 19.88 4.15
N VAL A 76 -6.92 20.85 4.35
CA VAL A 76 -6.67 22.00 5.24
C VAL A 76 -6.62 21.49 6.68
N LYS A 77 -5.46 21.64 7.32
CA LYS A 77 -5.21 21.24 8.71
C LYS A 77 -4.35 22.27 9.42
N VAL A 78 -4.97 23.03 10.32
CA VAL A 78 -4.31 24.13 11.04
C VAL A 78 -3.12 23.62 11.88
N GLY A 79 -2.03 24.37 11.89
CA GLY A 79 -0.79 24.02 12.59
C GLY A 79 0.15 23.10 11.82
N TRP A 80 -0.28 22.63 10.64
CA TRP A 80 0.53 21.80 9.75
C TRP A 80 1.15 22.60 8.62
N TYR A 81 2.26 22.08 8.13
CA TYR A 81 3.01 22.58 6.98
C TYR A 81 3.23 21.42 6.02
N TYR A 82 2.94 21.66 4.75
CA TYR A 82 3.18 20.72 3.68
C TYR A 82 4.21 21.28 2.70
N SER A 83 5.14 20.44 2.23
CA SER A 83 6.09 20.82 1.19
C SER A 83 6.53 19.61 0.39
N GLU A 84 6.83 19.82 -0.90
CA GLU A 84 7.25 18.76 -1.80
C GLU A 84 8.77 18.69 -1.87
N ARG A 85 9.29 17.49 -2.15
CA ARG A 85 10.73 17.24 -2.24
C ARG A 85 11.41 18.17 -3.24
N ASP A 86 10.78 18.38 -4.41
CA ASP A 86 11.35 19.10 -5.54
C ASP A 86 11.41 20.64 -5.32
N ASP A 87 10.80 21.13 -4.23
CA ASP A 87 10.90 22.53 -3.81
C ASP A 87 12.28 22.86 -3.20
N TRP A 88 13.02 21.85 -2.75
CA TRP A 88 14.24 21.99 -1.96
C TRP A 88 15.50 21.66 -2.75
N ASP A 89 16.55 22.44 -2.50
CA ASP A 89 17.87 22.19 -3.06
C ASP A 89 18.48 20.92 -2.47
N LYS A 90 18.90 19.98 -3.33
CA LYS A 90 19.54 18.74 -2.89
C LYS A 90 20.91 18.99 -2.23
N ALA A 91 21.54 20.13 -2.47
CA ALA A 91 22.80 20.50 -1.83
C ALA A 91 22.69 20.55 -0.28
N ILE A 92 21.49 20.74 0.27
CA ILE A 92 21.23 20.78 1.72
C ILE A 92 21.72 19.49 2.40
N VAL A 93 21.61 18.33 1.73
CA VAL A 93 21.99 17.03 2.30
C VAL A 93 23.44 16.62 2.01
N GLY A 94 24.27 17.53 1.48
CA GLY A 94 25.72 17.37 1.34
C GLY A 94 26.10 16.11 0.54
N PRO A 95 26.84 15.14 1.13
CA PRO A 95 27.20 13.87 0.46
C PRO A 95 26.01 13.10 -0.12
N CYS A 96 24.82 13.30 0.45
CA CYS A 96 23.57 12.67 0.01
C CYS A 96 22.81 13.50 -1.04
N SER A 97 23.43 14.49 -1.67
CA SER A 97 22.79 15.33 -2.70
C SER A 97 22.50 14.56 -4.00
N ASN A 98 23.37 13.60 -4.35
CA ASN A 98 23.18 12.70 -5.49
C ASN A 98 23.69 11.28 -5.19
N PRO A 99 23.03 10.55 -4.26
CA PRO A 99 23.50 9.25 -3.83
C PRO A 99 23.03 8.16 -4.82
N ASN A 100 23.85 7.13 -5.01
CA ASN A 100 23.48 5.97 -5.82
C ASN A 100 22.79 4.88 -4.98
N CYS A 101 21.71 5.25 -4.28
CA CYS A 101 20.93 4.33 -3.44
C CYS A 101 19.76 3.71 -4.21
N GLN A 102 19.35 2.51 -3.81
CA GLN A 102 18.20 1.78 -4.36
C GLN A 102 16.86 2.37 -3.87
N GLU A 103 15.75 2.02 -4.54
CA GLU A 103 14.44 2.67 -4.37
C GLU A 103 13.86 2.66 -2.94
N ASN A 104 14.28 1.74 -2.07
CA ASN A 104 13.83 1.62 -0.66
C ASN A 104 14.92 1.98 0.37
N GLU A 105 16.02 2.59 -0.08
CA GLU A 105 17.15 2.96 0.76
C GLU A 105 17.13 4.44 1.18
N LYS A 106 17.82 4.71 2.28
CA LYS A 106 18.14 6.05 2.75
C LYS A 106 19.65 6.24 2.70
N CYS A 107 20.07 7.38 2.16
CA CYS A 107 21.45 7.83 2.25
C CYS A 107 21.77 8.31 3.67
N VAL A 108 22.83 7.76 4.26
CA VAL A 108 23.34 8.09 5.59
C VAL A 108 24.75 8.69 5.43
N PRO A 109 24.92 10.00 5.67
CA PRO A 109 26.23 10.64 5.62
C PRO A 109 27.20 9.98 6.61
N LYS A 110 28.47 9.87 6.20
CA LYS A 110 29.58 9.41 7.03
C LYS A 110 30.65 10.52 7.10
N ALA A 111 31.69 10.29 7.90
CA ALA A 111 32.81 11.21 8.00
C ALA A 111 33.48 11.45 6.64
N LEU A 112 34.17 12.59 6.51
CA LEU A 112 34.98 12.94 5.33
C LEU A 112 34.20 12.97 4.00
N GLY A 113 32.91 13.27 4.05
CA GLY A 113 32.09 13.42 2.84
C GLY A 113 31.66 12.10 2.20
N ALA A 114 31.90 10.96 2.85
CA ALA A 114 31.39 9.66 2.40
C ALA A 114 29.90 9.48 2.78
N TYR A 115 29.26 8.44 2.23
CA TYR A 115 27.91 8.02 2.61
C TYR A 115 27.73 6.50 2.50
N THR A 116 26.69 5.97 3.15
CA THR A 116 26.19 4.61 2.93
C THR A 116 24.72 4.66 2.57
N CYS A 117 24.25 3.64 1.85
CA CYS A 117 22.83 3.43 1.62
C CYS A 117 22.36 2.34 2.58
N GLU A 118 21.31 2.63 3.33
CA GLU A 118 20.74 1.73 4.33
C GLU A 118 19.25 1.53 4.03
N ILE A 119 18.77 0.29 4.11
CA ILE A 119 17.35 -0.03 3.90
C ILE A 119 16.48 0.79 4.86
N SER A 120 15.48 1.47 4.31
CA SER A 120 14.66 2.44 5.05
C SER A 120 13.16 2.17 5.02
N ASP A 121 12.70 1.38 4.05
CA ASP A 121 11.32 0.94 3.93
C ASP A 121 11.21 -0.42 3.23
N CYS A 122 10.02 -1.02 3.29
CA CYS A 122 9.72 -2.30 2.66
C CYS A 122 9.07 -2.16 1.27
N GLY A 123 9.03 -0.95 0.72
CA GLY A 123 8.31 -0.65 -0.52
C GLY A 123 6.79 -0.72 -0.36
N ILE A 124 6.10 -0.46 -1.46
CA ILE A 124 4.63 -0.53 -1.55
C ILE A 124 4.25 -1.99 -1.82
N PRO A 125 3.45 -2.66 -0.97
CA PRO A 125 2.99 -4.02 -1.21
C PRO A 125 2.26 -4.17 -2.56
N MET A 126 2.53 -5.24 -3.30
CA MET A 126 1.92 -5.49 -4.62
C MET A 126 1.24 -6.86 -4.72
N ASN A 127 0.80 -7.44 -3.59
CA ASN A 127 0.14 -8.75 -3.61
C ASN A 127 -1.19 -8.67 -4.38
N GLU A 128 -1.51 -9.72 -5.13
CA GLU A 128 -2.77 -9.78 -5.88
C GLU A 128 -3.99 -9.71 -4.94
N GLY A 129 -5.01 -8.95 -5.33
CA GLY A 129 -6.27 -8.88 -4.59
C GLY A 129 -6.25 -8.01 -3.33
N ILE A 130 -5.18 -7.27 -3.04
CA ILE A 130 -5.12 -6.35 -1.90
C ILE A 130 -5.61 -4.95 -2.26
N SER A 131 -6.09 -4.22 -1.25
CA SER A 131 -6.61 -2.86 -1.32
C SER A 131 -6.00 -1.97 -0.26
N PHE A 132 -5.71 -0.72 -0.64
CA PHE A 132 -5.24 0.34 0.24
C PHE A 132 -6.39 1.22 0.76
N GLY A 133 -7.65 0.85 0.50
CA GLY A 133 -8.82 1.64 0.90
C GLY A 133 -8.96 1.86 2.41
N ASN A 134 -8.41 0.95 3.22
CA ASN A 134 -8.49 0.99 4.68
C ASN A 134 -7.17 1.43 5.36
N ILE A 135 -6.28 2.12 4.64
CA ILE A 135 -5.08 2.71 5.25
C ILE A 135 -5.47 3.77 6.28
N HIS A 136 -4.89 3.65 7.47
CA HIS A 136 -4.99 4.64 8.54
C HIS A 136 -3.86 5.67 8.49
N ASP A 137 -4.06 6.83 9.13
CA ASP A 137 -3.04 7.89 9.24
C ASP A 137 -1.75 7.45 9.93
N SER A 138 -1.82 6.44 10.80
CA SER A 138 -0.65 5.91 11.50
C SER A 138 0.15 4.89 10.68
N ASP A 139 -0.42 4.44 9.56
CA ASP A 139 0.17 3.38 8.76
C ASP A 139 1.33 3.91 7.94
N ALA A 140 2.41 3.14 7.90
CA ALA A 140 3.62 3.57 7.26
C ALA A 140 4.43 2.38 6.71
N ILE A 141 5.22 2.65 5.68
CA ILE A 141 6.02 1.62 4.97
C ILE A 141 7.46 1.48 5.46
N GLY A 142 7.91 2.37 6.35
CA GLY A 142 9.26 2.38 6.89
C GLY A 142 9.56 1.19 7.80
N ILE A 143 10.86 0.93 8.01
CA ILE A 143 11.32 -0.17 8.87
C ILE A 143 10.68 -0.11 10.27
N GLN A 144 10.24 -1.28 10.76
CA GLN A 144 9.54 -1.48 12.04
C GLN A 144 8.17 -0.78 12.12
N ARG A 145 7.65 -0.26 11.01
CA ARG A 145 6.28 0.25 10.93
C ARG A 145 5.32 -0.85 10.54
N LYS A 146 4.04 -0.55 10.76
CA LYS A 146 2.93 -1.41 10.39
C LYS A 146 2.00 -0.67 9.43
N MET A 147 1.29 -1.43 8.61
CA MET A 147 0.29 -0.93 7.70
C MET A 147 -0.92 -1.86 7.68
N HIS A 148 -2.12 -1.30 7.67
CA HIS A 148 -3.35 -2.05 7.52
C HIS A 148 -3.71 -2.12 6.04
N ILE A 149 -3.95 -3.34 5.54
CA ILE A 149 -4.26 -3.64 4.15
C ILE A 149 -5.41 -4.63 4.14
N THR A 150 -6.44 -4.38 3.34
CA THR A 150 -7.59 -5.28 3.22
C THR A 150 -7.59 -6.00 1.88
N CYS A 151 -8.43 -7.01 1.73
CA CYS A 151 -8.70 -7.58 0.41
C CYS A 151 -9.66 -6.67 -0.38
N LEU A 152 -9.55 -6.69 -1.71
CA LEU A 152 -10.49 -6.06 -2.63
C LEU A 152 -11.87 -6.72 -2.55
N ASP A 153 -12.90 -5.99 -2.96
CA ASP A 153 -14.23 -6.57 -3.15
C ASP A 153 -14.17 -7.74 -4.13
N GLY A 154 -14.91 -8.80 -3.81
CA GLY A 154 -14.82 -10.05 -4.56
C GLY A 154 -13.64 -10.94 -4.19
N TYR A 155 -12.79 -10.55 -3.23
CA TYR A 155 -11.82 -11.43 -2.60
C TYR A 155 -12.27 -11.80 -1.18
N GLU A 156 -11.81 -12.95 -0.72
CA GLU A 156 -11.95 -13.46 0.63
C GLU A 156 -10.59 -13.40 1.33
N LYS A 157 -10.63 -12.95 2.58
CA LYS A 157 -9.47 -12.79 3.45
C LYS A 157 -9.19 -14.10 4.19
N GLU A 158 -7.93 -14.52 4.14
CA GLU A 158 -7.34 -15.49 5.07
C GLU A 158 -6.13 -14.82 5.74
N GLY A 159 -6.00 -14.90 7.07
CA GLY A 159 -4.89 -14.30 7.83
C GLY A 159 -5.16 -12.88 8.35
N SER A 160 -4.11 -12.20 8.79
CA SER A 160 -4.15 -10.86 9.38
C SER A 160 -3.98 -9.75 8.32
N GLU A 161 -4.79 -8.70 8.40
CA GLU A 161 -4.70 -7.50 7.55
C GLU A 161 -3.60 -6.53 7.99
N VAL A 162 -2.71 -6.96 8.88
CA VAL A 162 -1.61 -6.14 9.40
C VAL A 162 -0.30 -6.61 8.80
N PHE A 163 0.33 -5.72 8.05
CA PHE A 163 1.65 -5.91 7.49
C PHE A 163 2.66 -5.23 8.41
N ILE A 164 3.77 -5.89 8.71
CA ILE A 164 4.86 -5.33 9.54
C ILE A 164 6.13 -5.28 8.70
N CYS A 165 6.70 -4.10 8.53
CA CYS A 165 7.92 -3.92 7.77
C CYS A 165 9.14 -4.35 8.61
N GLN A 166 9.84 -5.40 8.18
CA GLN A 166 11.00 -5.94 8.89
C GLN A 166 12.28 -5.16 8.55
N THR A 167 13.31 -5.28 9.38
CA THR A 167 14.60 -4.57 9.22
C THR A 167 15.37 -4.92 7.96
N ASN A 168 15.05 -6.03 7.30
CA ASN A 168 15.62 -6.43 6.02
C ASN A 168 14.88 -5.85 4.80
N GLY A 169 13.89 -4.98 5.00
CA GLY A 169 13.11 -4.39 3.91
C GLY A 169 12.03 -5.30 3.33
N VAL A 170 11.64 -6.36 4.06
CA VAL A 170 10.58 -7.29 3.65
C VAL A 170 9.36 -7.13 4.55
N TRP A 171 8.18 -7.14 3.95
CA TRP A 171 6.92 -7.17 4.67
C TRP A 171 6.66 -8.55 5.29
N LYS A 172 6.43 -8.59 6.60
CA LYS A 172 5.87 -9.75 7.29
C LYS A 172 4.35 -9.63 7.34
N SER A 173 3.67 -10.53 6.65
CA SER A 173 2.21 -10.69 6.67
C SER A 173 1.84 -12.13 6.36
N ASP A 174 0.70 -12.57 6.86
CA ASP A 174 0.03 -13.83 6.54
C ASP A 174 -1.25 -13.62 5.71
N LEU A 175 -1.54 -12.37 5.28
CA LEU A 175 -2.72 -12.06 4.48
C LEU A 175 -2.67 -12.75 3.12
N LYS A 176 -3.71 -13.53 2.83
CA LYS A 176 -4.00 -14.05 1.50
C LYS A 176 -5.39 -13.58 1.08
N CYS A 177 -5.45 -12.95 -0.08
CA CYS A 177 -6.71 -12.59 -0.72
C CYS A 177 -7.02 -13.62 -1.79
N LYS A 178 -8.04 -14.46 -1.56
CA LYS A 178 -8.50 -15.47 -2.51
C LYS A 178 -9.70 -14.93 -3.28
N LYS A 179 -9.69 -15.00 -4.61
CA LYS A 179 -10.85 -14.58 -5.40
C LYS A 179 -12.07 -15.42 -5.02
N LYS A 180 -13.19 -14.78 -4.70
CA LYS A 180 -14.49 -15.43 -4.57
C LYS A 180 -14.87 -15.89 -5.97
N TYR A 181 -14.92 -17.20 -6.18
CA TYR A 181 -15.45 -17.73 -7.43
C TYR A 181 -16.96 -17.53 -7.43
N GLU A 182 -17.47 -16.73 -8.37
CA GLU A 182 -18.84 -16.88 -8.79
C GLU A 182 -18.90 -18.16 -9.63
N LEU A 183 -19.40 -19.23 -9.04
CA LEU A 183 -19.73 -20.43 -9.78
C LEU A 183 -20.93 -20.09 -10.69
N LEU A 184 -20.65 -19.68 -11.93
CA LEU A 184 -21.65 -19.67 -13.00
C LEU A 184 -21.76 -21.08 -13.56
N GLY A 185 -22.88 -21.75 -13.31
CA GLY A 185 -23.16 -23.08 -13.84
C GLY A 185 -24.59 -23.53 -13.58
N CYS A 186 -25.02 -24.55 -14.32
CA CYS A 186 -26.27 -25.25 -14.03
C CYS A 186 -25.93 -26.48 -13.19
N PHE A 187 -26.59 -26.67 -12.05
CA PHE A 187 -26.31 -27.78 -11.13
C PHE A 187 -27.47 -28.78 -11.11
N GLU A 188 -27.14 -30.06 -11.04
CA GLU A 188 -28.09 -31.17 -10.90
C GLU A 188 -28.49 -31.33 -9.44
N ASP A 189 -29.79 -31.29 -9.14
CA ASP A 189 -30.35 -31.58 -7.82
C ASP A 189 -30.66 -33.08 -7.73
N ASP A 190 -29.73 -33.87 -7.17
CA ASP A 190 -30.02 -35.23 -6.73
C ASP A 190 -30.33 -35.21 -5.22
N HIS A 191 -31.53 -35.63 -4.85
CA HIS A 191 -32.10 -35.59 -3.49
C HIS A 191 -31.28 -36.33 -2.41
N TYR A 192 -30.19 -36.99 -2.77
CA TYR A 192 -29.33 -37.74 -1.85
C TYR A 192 -27.83 -37.38 -1.89
N HIS A 193 -27.38 -36.43 -2.71
CA HIS A 193 -25.95 -36.12 -2.82
C HIS A 193 -25.64 -34.64 -2.58
N VAL A 194 -24.76 -34.41 -1.59
CA VAL A 194 -23.90 -33.23 -1.50
C VAL A 194 -23.37 -32.93 -2.90
N LEU A 195 -23.58 -31.71 -3.41
CA LEU A 195 -23.06 -31.17 -4.67
C LEU A 195 -21.75 -31.89 -5.08
N GLU A 196 -21.85 -32.97 -5.87
CA GLU A 196 -20.67 -33.71 -6.28
C GLU A 196 -19.93 -32.85 -7.29
N SER A 197 -18.74 -32.42 -6.88
CA SER A 197 -17.82 -31.63 -7.67
C SER A 197 -17.46 -32.36 -8.97
N GLY A 198 -17.93 -31.86 -10.10
CA GLY A 198 -17.47 -32.23 -11.44
C GLY A 198 -17.37 -30.98 -12.32
N PRO A 199 -16.26 -30.77 -13.07
CA PRO A 199 -16.03 -29.54 -13.82
C PRO A 199 -16.75 -29.62 -15.16
N TYR A 200 -18.07 -29.46 -15.16
CA TYR A 200 -18.76 -29.01 -16.37
C TYR A 200 -18.94 -27.51 -16.28
N SER A 201 -17.83 -26.78 -16.48
CA SER A 201 -17.88 -25.36 -16.81
C SER A 201 -18.48 -25.24 -18.20
N LEU A 202 -19.81 -25.32 -18.31
CA LEU A 202 -20.46 -24.96 -19.54
C LEU A 202 -20.25 -23.45 -19.72
N PRO A 203 -19.71 -22.99 -20.86
CA PRO A 203 -19.50 -21.57 -21.14
C PRO A 203 -20.85 -20.93 -21.44
N ILE A 204 -21.72 -20.86 -20.44
CA ILE A 204 -23.10 -20.45 -20.59
C ILE A 204 -23.24 -19.07 -19.97
N ASN A 205 -23.47 -18.08 -20.84
CA ASN A 205 -23.63 -16.68 -20.50
C ASN A 205 -25.03 -16.42 -19.93
N GLY A 206 -25.27 -16.89 -18.72
CA GLY A 206 -26.42 -16.48 -17.91
C GLY A 206 -27.62 -17.44 -17.84
N GLN A 207 -28.58 -17.03 -17.01
CA GLN A 207 -29.68 -17.86 -16.47
C GLN A 207 -30.63 -18.43 -17.54
N SER A 208 -30.84 -17.71 -18.67
CA SER A 208 -31.75 -18.12 -19.75
C SER A 208 -31.23 -19.32 -20.55
N GLN A 209 -29.92 -19.43 -20.72
CA GLN A 209 -29.31 -20.52 -21.48
C GLN A 209 -29.16 -21.80 -20.65
N CYS A 210 -29.06 -21.70 -19.31
CA CYS A 210 -29.19 -22.86 -18.43
C CYS A 210 -30.56 -23.52 -18.61
N ALA A 211 -31.65 -22.76 -18.57
CA ALA A 211 -33.01 -23.30 -18.75
C ALA A 211 -33.18 -24.02 -20.10
N SER A 212 -32.62 -23.48 -21.19
CA SER A 212 -32.67 -24.10 -22.52
C SER A 212 -31.86 -25.39 -22.62
N HIS A 213 -30.66 -25.44 -22.04
CA HIS A 213 -29.83 -26.66 -22.03
C HIS A 213 -30.43 -27.76 -21.16
N CYS A 214 -31.00 -27.37 -20.02
CA CYS A 214 -31.71 -28.27 -19.10
C CYS A 214 -32.97 -28.87 -19.74
N ALA A 215 -33.66 -28.12 -20.60
CA ALA A 215 -34.82 -28.62 -21.35
C ALA A 215 -34.45 -29.69 -22.40
N THR A 216 -33.19 -29.74 -22.87
CA THR A 216 -32.74 -30.72 -23.86
C THR A 216 -32.28 -32.07 -23.29
N LEU A 217 -31.99 -32.15 -21.98
CA LEU A 217 -31.37 -33.33 -21.35
C LEU A 217 -32.35 -34.28 -20.63
N GLY A 218 -33.65 -34.00 -20.66
CA GLY A 218 -34.64 -34.80 -19.91
C GLY A 218 -34.74 -34.38 -18.43
N SER A 219 -35.73 -34.93 -17.72
CA SER A 219 -36.41 -34.37 -16.54
C SER A 219 -35.60 -34.22 -15.23
N TYR A 220 -34.41 -33.65 -15.27
CA TYR A 220 -33.69 -33.25 -14.06
C TYR A 220 -34.05 -31.80 -13.71
N ARG A 221 -34.31 -31.54 -12.42
CA ARG A 221 -34.55 -30.20 -11.89
C ARG A 221 -33.22 -29.48 -11.74
N TYR A 222 -32.72 -28.92 -12.84
CA TYR A 222 -31.53 -28.09 -12.77
C TYR A 222 -31.86 -26.71 -12.21
N ILE A 223 -31.07 -26.24 -11.25
CA ILE A 223 -31.24 -24.91 -10.65
C ILE A 223 -30.11 -24.02 -11.15
N GLY A 224 -30.47 -22.87 -11.75
CA GLY A 224 -29.53 -21.79 -12.00
C GLY A 224 -29.19 -21.12 -10.67
N LEU A 225 -28.01 -21.39 -10.14
CA LEU A 225 -27.58 -20.94 -8.82
C LEU A 225 -26.55 -19.82 -8.98
N GLN A 226 -26.96 -18.57 -8.75
CA GLN A 226 -26.01 -17.51 -8.40
C GLN A 226 -25.69 -17.66 -6.91
N VAL A 227 -24.83 -18.62 -6.58
CA VAL A 227 -24.49 -18.87 -5.17
C VAL A 227 -23.12 -18.30 -4.87
N ARG A 228 -23.07 -17.46 -3.84
CA ARG A 228 -21.82 -17.11 -3.16
C ARG A 228 -21.40 -18.32 -2.31
N VAL A 229 -20.83 -19.36 -2.93
CA VAL A 229 -20.39 -20.56 -2.20
C VAL A 229 -18.99 -20.34 -1.64
N TRP A 230 -18.83 -20.65 -0.36
CA TRP A 230 -17.56 -20.73 0.36
C TRP A 230 -16.90 -22.07 0.05
N ILE A 231 -15.79 -22.09 -0.67
CA ILE A 231 -15.01 -23.32 -0.85
C ILE A 231 -14.02 -23.43 0.31
N MET A 232 -14.45 -24.08 1.40
CA MET A 232 -13.52 -24.61 2.40
C MET A 232 -12.71 -25.71 1.72
N ARG A 233 -11.41 -25.49 1.50
CA ARG A 233 -10.49 -26.60 1.19
C ARG A 233 -10.49 -27.53 2.40
N GLY A 234 -11.15 -28.66 2.27
CA GLY A 234 -10.99 -29.76 3.22
C GLY A 234 -9.57 -30.30 3.09
N ASP A 235 -8.74 -30.04 4.10
CA ASP A 235 -7.57 -30.88 4.34
C ASP A 235 -8.09 -32.28 4.63
N GLY A 236 -7.78 -33.21 3.72
CA GLY A 236 -8.09 -34.60 3.88
C GLY A 236 -7.35 -35.17 5.08
N ASN A 237 -8.11 -35.64 6.07
CA ASN A 237 -7.66 -36.70 6.95
C ASN A 237 -8.61 -37.88 6.76
N TYR A 238 -8.11 -38.87 6.00
CA TYR A 238 -8.61 -40.23 6.02
C TYR A 238 -8.20 -40.89 7.33
N SER A 239 -9.20 -41.24 8.15
CA SER A 239 -9.20 -42.42 9.03
C SER A 239 -10.59 -42.62 9.60
#